data_AF-A0A954J4H8-F1
#
_entry.id   AF-A0A954J4H8-F1
#
_cell.length_a   1.000
_cell.length_b   1.000
_cell.length_c   1.000
_cell.angle_alpha   90.00
_cell.angle_beta   90.00
_cell.angle_gamma   90.00
#
_symmetry.space_group_name_H-M   'P 1'
#
loop_
_entity.id
_entity.type
_entity.pdbx_description
1 polymer ?
#
loop_
_entity_poly.entity_id
_entity_poly.type
_entity_poly.pdbx_seq_one_letter_code
_entity_poly.pdbx_strand_id
1 'polypeptide(L)'
;MKHRSTAALSVGLFLLVMGGTVQSAQEKQTLEARVQQLEFQTSADTATIQTLLGDVQTLQAKQAKVESYLVAQAEEAERMARVLDDAEAKGYTQGINYPAREALLAGWRAQIATQRANVPGSEKKPAAPTQGRRASR
;
A
#
# COMPACT_ATOMS: atom_id res chain seq x y z
N MET A 1 -54.01 69.32 -57.26
CA MET A 1 -53.38 67.98 -57.17
C MET A 1 -53.45 67.52 -55.73
N LYS A 2 -54.00 66.33 -55.51
CA LYS A 2 -54.28 65.73 -54.20
C LYS A 2 -53.01 65.03 -53.70
N HIS A 3 -52.50 65.39 -52.52
CA HIS A 3 -51.58 64.54 -51.77
C HIS A 3 -52.16 64.28 -50.38
N ARG A 4 -52.62 63.04 -50.23
CA ARG A 4 -52.82 62.33 -48.96
C ARG A 4 -51.50 61.64 -48.59
N SER A 5 -51.43 61.19 -47.34
CA SER A 5 -50.43 60.28 -46.72
C SER A 5 -49.39 61.03 -45.88
N THR A 6 -49.08 60.70 -44.63
CA THR A 6 -49.41 59.51 -43.82
C THR A 6 -49.04 59.83 -42.38
N ALA A 7 -50.01 59.77 -41.47
CA ALA A 7 -49.77 59.70 -40.03
C ALA A 7 -49.73 58.22 -39.62
N ALA A 8 -48.58 57.74 -39.14
CA ALA A 8 -48.44 56.48 -38.42
C ALA A 8 -47.09 56.45 -37.69
N LEU A 9 -46.87 57.46 -36.84
CA LEU A 9 -45.87 57.45 -35.77
C LEU A 9 -46.60 56.94 -34.53
N SER A 10 -46.26 55.75 -34.01
CA SER A 10 -46.43 55.32 -32.59
C SER A 10 -46.57 53.80 -32.38
N VAL A 11 -45.63 52.98 -32.88
CA VAL A 11 -45.47 51.62 -32.35
C VAL A 11 -43.97 51.32 -32.29
N GLY A 12 -43.32 51.62 -31.18
CA GLY A 12 -41.88 51.33 -31.07
C GLY A 12 -41.21 51.91 -29.84
N LEU A 13 -41.76 51.68 -28.64
CA LEU A 13 -41.02 52.01 -27.41
C LEU A 13 -41.53 51.26 -26.16
N PHE A 14 -41.75 49.95 -26.25
CA PHE A 14 -42.14 49.15 -25.07
C PHE A 14 -41.46 47.78 -24.94
N LEU A 15 -40.30 47.57 -25.58
CA LEU A 15 -39.60 46.28 -25.60
C LEU A 15 -38.15 46.32 -25.07
N LEU A 16 -37.73 47.39 -24.36
CA LEU A 16 -36.31 47.55 -23.97
C LEU A 16 -36.02 47.55 -22.47
N VAL A 17 -37.02 47.40 -21.59
CA VAL A 17 -36.80 47.44 -20.12
C VAL A 17 -36.86 46.04 -19.45
N MET A 18 -37.34 45.00 -20.14
CA MET A 18 -37.42 43.64 -19.57
C MET A 18 -36.16 42.78 -19.81
N GLY A 19 -35.17 43.26 -20.57
CA GLY A 19 -33.96 42.49 -20.90
C GLY A 19 -32.87 42.45 -19.82
N GLY A 20 -32.89 43.37 -18.85
CA GLY A 20 -31.78 43.53 -17.88
C GLY A 20 -31.83 42.60 -16.66
N THR A 21 -32.97 42.00 -16.33
CA THR A 21 -33.12 41.16 -15.12
C THR A 21 -32.93 39.67 -15.38
N VAL A 22 -33.23 39.21 -16.60
CA VAL A 22 -33.15 37.78 -16.97
C VAL A 22 -31.70 37.28 -17.01
N GLN A 23 -30.76 38.13 -17.41
CA GLN A 23 -29.33 37.80 -17.49
C GLN A 23 -28.71 37.56 -16.09
N SER A 24 -29.15 38.32 -15.08
CA SER A 24 -28.69 38.16 -13.69
C SER A 24 -29.17 36.86 -13.03
N ALA A 25 -30.37 36.40 -13.37
CA ALA A 25 -30.93 35.17 -12.81
C ALA A 25 -30.24 33.92 -13.39
N GLN A 26 -29.93 33.94 -14.69
CA GLN A 26 -29.23 32.86 -15.37
C GLN A 26 -27.78 32.73 -14.89
N GLU A 27 -27.07 33.84 -14.71
CA GLU A 27 -25.72 33.83 -14.12
C GLU A 27 -25.71 33.28 -12.70
N LYS A 28 -26.66 33.70 -11.85
CA LYS A 28 -26.80 33.18 -10.49
C LYS A 28 -27.01 31.66 -10.47
N GLN A 29 -27.89 31.14 -11.32
CA GLN A 29 -28.15 29.70 -11.43
C GLN A 29 -26.91 28.93 -11.91
N THR A 30 -26.10 29.50 -12.82
CA THR A 30 -24.84 28.87 -13.23
C THR A 30 -23.78 28.86 -12.14
N LEU A 31 -23.77 29.89 -11.27
CA LEU A 31 -22.82 29.98 -10.16
C LEU A 31 -23.16 28.96 -9.06
N GLU A 32 -24.44 28.85 -8.70
CA GLU A 32 -24.92 27.85 -7.75
C GLU A 32 -24.59 26.42 -8.20
N ALA A 33 -24.78 26.11 -9.48
CA ALA A 33 -24.42 24.81 -10.04
C ALA A 33 -22.90 24.53 -9.96
N ARG A 34 -22.06 25.54 -10.22
CA ARG A 34 -20.60 25.40 -10.10
C ARG A 34 -20.15 25.21 -8.66
N VAL A 35 -20.77 25.91 -7.70
CA VAL A 35 -20.46 25.73 -6.27
C VAL A 35 -20.82 24.31 -5.84
N GLN A 36 -22.01 23.82 -6.17
CA GLN A 36 -22.41 22.44 -5.86
C GLN A 36 -21.44 21.41 -6.47
N GLN A 37 -21.00 21.64 -7.71
CA GLN A 37 -20.02 20.77 -8.36
C GLN A 37 -18.66 20.80 -7.63
N LEU A 38 -18.16 21.97 -7.23
CA LEU A 38 -16.91 22.12 -6.50
C LEU A 38 -16.98 21.52 -5.09
N GLU A 39 -18.10 21.67 -4.39
CA GLU A 39 -18.35 21.04 -3.09
C GLU A 39 -18.33 19.51 -3.23
N PHE A 40 -19.01 18.98 -4.24
CA PHE A 40 -18.97 17.55 -4.55
C PHE A 40 -17.55 17.07 -4.86
N GLN A 41 -16.82 17.76 -5.72
CA GLN A 41 -15.42 17.43 -6.05
C GLN A 41 -14.54 17.47 -4.81
N THR A 42 -14.63 18.53 -4.00
CA THR A 42 -13.86 18.67 -2.76
C THR A 42 -14.16 17.52 -1.79
N SER A 43 -15.42 17.09 -1.68
CA SER A 43 -15.80 15.96 -0.85
C SER A 43 -15.21 14.64 -1.36
N ALA A 44 -15.22 14.42 -2.69
CA ALA A 44 -14.66 13.24 -3.33
C ALA A 44 -13.12 13.19 -3.21
N ASP A 45 -12.47 14.32 -3.40
CA ASP A 45 -11.01 14.46 -3.24
C ASP A 45 -10.61 14.22 -1.79
N THR A 46 -11.37 14.74 -0.82
CA THR A 46 -11.14 14.49 0.62
C THR A 46 -11.23 12.99 0.94
N ALA A 47 -12.22 12.28 0.41
CA ALA A 47 -12.35 10.83 0.59
C ALA A 47 -11.19 10.05 -0.07
N THR A 48 -10.72 10.51 -1.23
CA THR A 48 -9.57 9.93 -1.93
C THR A 48 -8.28 10.11 -1.13
N ILE A 49 -8.05 11.31 -0.59
CA ILE A 49 -6.89 11.60 0.27
C ILE A 49 -6.89 10.72 1.52
N GLN A 50 -8.04 10.54 2.16
CA GLN A 50 -8.15 9.67 3.35
C GLN A 50 -7.82 8.21 3.02
N THR A 51 -8.30 7.70 1.88
CA THR A 51 -7.96 6.36 1.40
C THR A 51 -6.47 6.20 1.15
N LEU A 52 -5.86 7.14 0.40
CA LEU A 52 -4.43 7.11 0.10
C LEU A 52 -3.57 7.19 1.36
N LEU A 53 -3.98 8.00 2.34
CA LEU A 53 -3.29 8.08 3.63
C LEU A 53 -3.32 6.73 4.37
N GLY A 54 -4.46 6.03 4.35
CA GLY A 54 -4.58 4.68 4.90
C GLY A 54 -3.70 3.65 4.17
N ASP A 55 -3.61 3.75 2.85
CA ASP A 55 -2.76 2.88 2.03
C ASP A 55 -1.27 3.11 2.31
N VAL A 56 -0.83 4.38 2.42
CA VAL A 56 0.54 4.74 2.78
C VAL A 56 0.92 4.20 4.15
N GLN A 57 0.05 4.35 5.15
CA GLN A 57 0.28 3.79 6.49
C GLN A 57 0.40 2.26 6.45
N THR A 58 -0.47 1.59 5.68
CA THR A 58 -0.42 0.14 5.50
C THR A 58 0.88 -0.30 4.82
N LEU A 59 1.34 0.42 3.80
CA LEU A 59 2.60 0.14 3.11
C LEU A 59 3.81 0.36 4.02
N GLN A 60 3.83 1.43 4.81
CA GLN A 60 4.88 1.68 5.80
C GLN A 60 4.96 0.55 6.83
N ALA A 61 3.82 0.07 7.34
CA ALA A 61 3.79 -1.06 8.27
C ALA A 61 4.31 -2.36 7.63
N LYS A 62 3.95 -2.62 6.36
CA LYS A 62 4.48 -3.77 5.61
C LYS A 62 5.99 -3.64 5.37
N GLN A 63 6.48 -2.45 5.03
CA GLN A 63 7.91 -2.18 4.83
C GLN A 63 8.69 -2.46 6.11
N ALA A 64 8.26 -1.92 7.25
CA ALA A 64 8.91 -2.16 8.54
C ALA A 64 8.99 -3.66 8.89
N LYS A 65 7.94 -4.43 8.57
CA LYS A 65 7.92 -5.88 8.75
C LYS A 65 8.94 -6.60 7.84
N VAL A 66 9.08 -6.16 6.59
CA VAL A 66 10.08 -6.71 5.65
C VAL A 66 11.50 -6.38 6.11
N GLU A 67 11.76 -5.14 6.55
CA GLU A 67 13.07 -4.74 7.07
C GLU A 67 13.46 -5.58 8.29
N SER A 68 12.55 -5.76 9.25
CA SER A 68 12.76 -6.63 10.40
C SER A 68 13.06 -8.08 10.00
N TYR A 69 12.37 -8.61 8.99
CA TYR A 69 12.62 -9.94 8.46
C TYR A 69 14.02 -10.07 7.86
N LEU A 70 14.46 -9.09 7.06
CA LEU A 70 15.78 -9.08 6.43
C LEU A 70 16.91 -9.01 7.47
N VAL A 71 16.74 -8.20 8.51
CA VAL A 71 17.69 -8.15 9.64
C VAL A 71 17.81 -9.52 10.31
N ALA A 72 16.68 -10.17 10.63
CA ALA A 72 16.68 -11.50 11.23
C ALA A 72 17.35 -12.57 10.34
N GLN A 73 17.15 -12.47 9.01
CA GLN A 73 17.83 -13.36 8.06
C GLN A 73 19.33 -13.12 7.99
N ALA A 74 19.78 -11.85 8.02
CA ALA A 74 21.20 -11.50 8.01
C ALA A 74 21.92 -12.04 9.26
N GLU A 75 21.34 -11.82 10.45
CA GLU A 75 21.89 -12.37 11.70
C GLU A 75 21.97 -13.90 11.69
N GLU A 76 20.98 -14.57 11.11
CA GLU A 76 20.98 -16.02 11.01
C GLU A 76 22.00 -16.55 9.99
N ALA A 77 22.22 -15.81 8.89
CA ALA A 77 23.28 -16.13 7.94
C ALA A 77 24.67 -16.02 8.59
N GLU A 78 24.91 -14.99 9.42
CA GLU A 78 26.13 -14.88 10.21
C GLU A 78 26.29 -16.02 11.21
N ARG A 79 25.21 -16.42 11.90
CA ARG A 79 25.23 -17.60 12.79
C ARG A 79 25.58 -18.86 12.03
N MET A 80 25.03 -19.06 10.83
CA MET A 80 25.34 -20.21 9.97
C MET A 80 26.81 -20.23 9.55
N ALA A 81 27.38 -19.08 9.18
CA ALA A 81 28.79 -18.98 8.84
C ALA A 81 29.67 -19.49 10.00
N ARG A 82 29.38 -19.06 11.23
CA ARG A 82 30.10 -19.55 12.42
C ARG A 82 29.93 -21.05 12.66
N VAL A 83 28.74 -21.61 12.37
CA VAL A 83 28.49 -23.06 12.46
C VAL A 83 29.31 -23.83 11.42
N LEU A 84 29.45 -23.28 10.21
CA LEU A 84 30.29 -23.87 9.16
C LEU A 84 31.76 -23.86 9.58
N ASP A 85 32.26 -22.74 10.10
CA ASP A 85 33.63 -22.63 10.61
C ASP A 85 33.90 -23.63 11.74
N ASP A 86 32.98 -23.75 12.70
CA ASP A 86 33.07 -24.71 13.82
C ASP A 86 33.02 -26.17 13.33
N ALA A 87 32.18 -26.47 12.33
CA ALA A 87 32.12 -27.80 11.73
C ALA A 87 33.41 -28.15 10.99
N GLU A 88 33.98 -27.20 10.25
CA GLU A 88 35.27 -27.36 9.58
C GLU A 88 36.41 -27.59 10.58
N ALA A 89 36.48 -26.80 11.66
CA ALA A 89 37.43 -26.99 12.75
C ALA A 89 37.29 -28.36 13.43
N LYS A 90 36.06 -28.90 13.49
CA LYS A 90 35.77 -30.26 13.94
C LYS A 90 36.08 -31.32 12.87
N GLY A 91 36.71 -30.99 11.76
CA GLY A 91 37.11 -31.97 10.75
C GLY A 91 35.95 -32.48 9.90
N TYR A 92 34.92 -31.67 9.66
CA TYR A 92 33.88 -31.99 8.69
C TYR A 92 34.46 -32.37 7.31
N THR A 93 35.50 -31.66 6.88
CA THR A 93 36.21 -31.88 5.61
C THR A 93 37.00 -33.19 5.57
N GLN A 94 37.28 -33.80 6.72
CA GLN A 94 38.02 -35.07 6.84
C GLN A 94 37.12 -36.31 6.72
N GLY A 95 35.85 -36.15 6.36
CA GLY A 95 34.98 -37.22 5.87
C GLY A 95 34.09 -37.90 6.90
N ILE A 96 34.50 -38.08 8.16
CA ILE A 96 33.68 -38.74 9.20
C ILE A 96 33.93 -38.11 10.57
N ASN A 97 33.38 -36.91 10.79
CA ASN A 97 33.26 -36.36 12.14
C ASN A 97 31.78 -36.17 12.51
N TYR A 98 31.30 -37.01 13.43
CA TYR A 98 29.92 -36.99 13.90
C TYR A 98 29.54 -35.69 14.64
N PRO A 99 30.36 -35.18 15.59
CA PRO A 99 30.16 -33.86 16.18
C PRO A 99 29.99 -32.71 15.17
N ALA A 100 30.79 -32.68 14.10
CA ALA A 100 30.68 -31.65 13.07
C ALA A 100 29.33 -31.69 12.33
N ARG A 101 28.83 -32.89 12.02
CA ARG A 101 27.52 -33.09 11.37
C ARG A 101 26.37 -32.70 12.28
N GLU A 102 26.46 -32.99 13.58
CA GLU A 102 25.46 -32.55 14.56
C GLU A 102 25.39 -31.02 14.65
N ALA A 103 26.55 -30.34 14.68
CA ALA A 103 26.62 -28.88 14.68
C ALA A 103 25.96 -28.28 13.43
N LEU A 104 26.28 -28.78 12.23
CA LEU A 104 25.66 -28.33 10.98
C LEU A 104 24.15 -28.55 10.95
N LEU A 105 23.68 -29.74 11.37
CA LEU A 105 22.25 -30.03 11.41
C LEU A 105 21.51 -29.14 12.41
N ALA A 106 22.13 -28.82 13.54
CA ALA A 106 21.56 -27.89 14.52
C ALA A 106 21.47 -26.47 13.95
N GLY A 107 22.55 -25.96 13.34
CA GLY A 107 22.57 -24.66 12.67
C GLY A 107 21.54 -24.58 11.56
N TRP A 108 21.50 -25.57 10.65
CA TRP A 108 20.56 -25.63 9.53
C TRP A 108 19.09 -25.59 9.99
N ARG A 109 18.77 -26.32 11.06
CA ARG A 109 17.43 -26.29 11.66
C ARG A 109 17.09 -24.93 12.26
N ALA A 110 18.05 -24.26 12.90
CA ALA A 110 17.86 -22.91 13.41
C ALA A 110 17.57 -21.93 12.27
N GLN A 111 18.31 -22.02 11.17
CA GLN A 111 18.10 -21.17 10.00
C GLN A 111 16.71 -21.35 9.38
N ILE A 112 16.29 -22.60 9.18
CA ILE A 112 14.94 -22.89 8.68
C ILE A 112 13.86 -22.37 9.65
N ALA A 113 14.08 -22.49 10.95
CA ALA A 113 13.12 -21.99 11.94
C ALA A 113 12.96 -20.46 11.84
N THR A 114 14.06 -19.73 11.70
CA THR A 114 14.05 -18.26 11.51
C THR A 114 13.36 -17.87 10.21
N GLN A 115 13.63 -18.58 9.10
CA GLN A 115 12.98 -18.34 7.82
C GLN A 115 11.47 -18.58 7.88
N ARG A 116 11.00 -19.58 8.66
CA ARG A 116 9.57 -19.88 8.79
C ARG A 116 8.83 -18.93 9.71
N ALA A 117 9.47 -18.45 10.79
CA ALA A 117 8.81 -17.69 11.86
C ALA A 117 8.02 -16.46 11.37
N ASN A 118 8.44 -15.87 10.26
CA ASN A 118 7.89 -14.61 9.74
C ASN A 118 7.13 -14.75 8.42
N VAL A 119 6.98 -15.98 7.90
CA VAL A 119 6.18 -16.24 6.69
C VAL A 119 4.71 -16.37 7.09
N PRO A 120 3.82 -15.48 6.58
CA PRO A 120 2.38 -15.59 6.83
C PRO A 120 1.84 -16.95 6.42
N GLY A 121 1.07 -17.61 7.29
CA GLY A 121 0.46 -18.91 7.00
C GLY A 121 1.39 -20.11 7.15
N SER A 122 2.63 -19.95 7.61
CA SER A 122 3.47 -21.11 7.89
C SER A 122 2.95 -21.84 9.14
N GLU A 123 2.68 -23.14 9.01
CA GLU A 123 2.29 -23.98 10.15
C GLU A 123 3.38 -23.94 11.22
N LYS A 124 2.97 -23.87 12.50
CA LYS A 124 3.87 -23.79 13.65
C LYS A 124 4.91 -24.90 13.62
N LYS A 125 6.15 -24.49 13.95
CA LYS A 125 7.36 -25.26 14.29
C LYS A 125 7.25 -26.78 14.08
N PRO A 126 7.98 -27.38 13.12
CA PRO A 126 8.03 -28.83 13.00
C PRO A 126 8.49 -29.44 14.33
N ALA A 127 7.83 -30.53 14.73
CA ALA A 127 8.13 -31.23 15.98
C ALA A 127 9.64 -31.49 16.10
N ALA A 128 10.19 -31.30 17.30
CA ALA A 128 11.59 -31.62 17.55
C ALA A 128 11.86 -33.05 17.07
N PRO A 129 12.98 -33.30 16.38
CA PRO A 129 13.29 -34.63 15.87
C PRO A 129 13.23 -35.60 17.05
N THR A 130 12.34 -36.58 16.96
CA THR A 130 12.28 -37.71 17.89
C THR A 130 13.69 -38.23 18.00
N GLN A 131 14.30 -38.15 19.19
CA GLN A 131 15.64 -38.68 19.42
C GLN A 131 15.60 -40.14 18.99
N GLY A 132 16.07 -40.43 17.78
CA GLY A 132 16.11 -41.79 17.27
C GLY A 132 16.91 -42.57 18.29
N ARG A 133 16.36 -43.70 18.77
CA ARG A 133 17.05 -44.69 19.60
C ARG A 133 18.49 -44.79 19.09
N ARG A 134 19.44 -44.11 19.75
CA ARG A 134 20.84 -44.52 19.63
C ARG A 134 20.83 -45.90 20.24
N ALA A 135 20.91 -46.92 19.38
CA ALA A 135 21.11 -48.28 19.84
C ALA A 135 22.38 -48.25 20.68
N SER A 136 22.22 -48.31 22.00
CA SER A 136 23.28 -48.59 22.94
C SER A 136 23.85 -49.95 22.54
N ARG A 137 24.99 -49.92 21.86
CA ARG A 137 25.85 -51.10 21.67
C ARG A 137 26.98 -51.00 22.66
#